data_AF-A0AAE3ITK9-F1
#
_entry.id   AF-A0AAE3ITK9-F1
#
_cell.length_a   1.000
_cell.length_b   1.000
_cell.length_c   1.000
_cell.angle_alpha   90.00
_cell.angle_beta   90.00
_cell.angle_gamma   90.00
#
_symmetry.space_group_name_H-M   'P 1'
#
loop_
_entity.id
_entity.type
_entity.pdbx_description
1 polymer ?
#
loop_
_entity_poly.entity_id
_entity_poly.type
_entity_poly.pdbx_seq_one_letter_code
_entity_poly.pdbx_strand_id
1 'polypeptide(L)' 'MLKAIGVLFIFLLIAFFQVPQLIKTKLFRELWIFSFLLFFVAIITILRINNLFLPNPLEIVAFALDPLIRLFLPN' A
#
# COMPACT_ATOMS: atom_id res chain seq x y z
N MET A 1 -6.15 10.47 -15.93
CA MET A 1 -4.91 11.24 -15.75
C MET A 1 -4.99 12.28 -14.63
N LEU A 2 -5.93 13.23 -14.65
CA LEU A 2 -6.03 14.29 -13.62
C LEU A 2 -6.14 13.76 -12.17
N LYS A 3 -6.92 12.69 -11.96
CA LYS A 3 -7.07 12.04 -10.64
C LYS A 3 -5.75 11.46 -10.09
N ALA A 4 -4.94 10.84 -10.96
CA ALA A 4 -3.66 10.26 -10.56
C ALA A 4 -2.62 11.34 -10.20
N ILE A 5 -2.63 12.47 -10.92
CA ILE A 5 -1.79 13.63 -10.63
C ILE A 5 -2.13 14.21 -9.25
N GLY A 6 -3.42 14.37 -8.94
CA GLY A 6 -3.86 14.84 -7.62
C GLY A 6 -3.43 13.92 -6.48
N VAL A 7 -3.49 12.61 -6.70
CA VAL A 7 -3.02 11.62 -5.73
C VAL A 7 -1.51 11.70 -5.52
N LEU A 8 -0.72 11.75 -6.60
CA LEU A 8 0.72 11.91 -6.51
C LEU A 8 1.10 13.19 -5.77
N PHE A 9 0.38 14.29 -5.99
CA PHE A 9 0.59 15.54 -5.28
C PHE A 9 0.38 15.40 -3.76
N ILE A 10 -0.69 14.70 -3.35
CA ILE A 10 -0.94 14.42 -1.93
C ILE A 10 0.19 13.58 -1.32
N PHE A 11 0.62 12.50 -2.00
CA PHE A 11 1.74 11.68 -1.51
C PHE A 11 3.05 12.47 -1.42
N LEU A 12 3.28 13.39 -2.35
CA LEU A 12 4.46 14.25 -2.35
C LEU A 12 4.43 15.25 -1.18
N LEU A 13 3.26 15.82 -0.85
CA LEU A 13 3.08 16.64 0.35
C LEU A 13 3.36 15.83 1.62
N ILE A 14 2.82 14.62 1.73
CA ILE A 14 3.05 13.73 2.89
C ILE A 14 4.53 13.45 3.05
N ALA A 15 5.21 13.07 1.95
CA ALA A 15 6.65 12.84 1.96
C ALA A 15 7.42 14.11 2.36
N PHE A 16 7.04 15.28 1.83
CA PHE A 16 7.70 16.55 2.13
C PHE A 16 7.64 16.92 3.61
N PHE A 17 6.58 16.59 4.34
CA PHE A 17 6.52 16.83 5.78
C PHE A 17 7.25 15.75 6.60
N GLN A 18 7.07 14.48 6.25
CA GLN A 18 7.55 13.36 7.08
C GLN A 18 9.02 12.99 6.83
N VAL A 19 9.47 12.98 5.58
CA VAL A 19 10.86 12.63 5.21
C VAL A 19 11.90 13.52 5.90
N PRO A 20 11.83 14.86 5.86
CA PRO A 20 12.83 15.69 6.52
C PRO A 20 12.80 15.54 8.04
N GLN A 21 11.64 15.27 8.65
CA GLN A 21 11.55 14.98 10.08
C GLN A 21 12.28 13.68 10.45
N LEU A 22 12.12 12.63 9.64
CA LEU A 22 12.79 11.33 9.83
C LEU A 22 14.30 11.41 9.60
N ILE A 23 14.75 12.19 8.60
CA ILE A 23 16.17 12.44 8.35
C ILE A 23 16.81 13.22 9.50
N LYS A 24 16.15 14.28 9.99
CA LYS A 24 16.63 15.09 11.12
C LYS A 24 16.81 14.27 12.41
N THR A 25 15.94 13.28 12.61
CA THR A 25 15.99 12.38 13.77
C THR A 25 16.91 11.18 13.58
N LYS A 26 17.61 11.07 12.42
CA LYS A 26 18.49 9.96 12.03
C LYS A 26 17.81 8.59 12.07
N LEU A 27 16.49 8.56 11.91
CA LEU A 27 15.66 7.35 11.93
C LEU A 27 15.61 6.71 10.53
N PHE A 28 16.76 6.20 10.07
CA PHE A 28 16.91 5.67 8.71
C PHE A 28 16.11 4.39 8.47
N ARG A 29 15.95 3.55 9.50
CA ARG A 29 15.14 2.32 9.41
C ARG A 29 13.67 2.67 9.24
N GLU A 30 13.18 3.62 10.02
CA GLU A 30 11.82 4.11 9.97
C GLU A 30 11.56 4.85 8.66
N LEU A 31 12.54 5.59 8.14
CA LEU A 31 12.47 6.20 6.81
C LEU A 31 12.29 5.15 5.71
N TRP A 32 13.02 4.03 5.77
CA TRP A 32 12.90 2.96 4.79
C TRP A 32 11.53 2.29 4.83
N ILE A 33 11.04 1.97 6.05
CA ILE A 33 9.69 1.43 6.26
C ILE A 33 8.63 2.41 5.73
N PHE A 34 8.73 3.69 6.10
CA PHE A 34 7.81 4.73 5.66
C PHE A 34 7.78 4.86 4.14
N SER A 35 8.95 4.98 3.49
CA SER A 35 9.02 5.08 2.02
C SER A 35 8.44 3.86 1.33
N PHE A 36 8.69 2.66 1.85
CA PHE A 36 8.12 1.44 1.31
C PHE A 36 6.59 1.46 1.41
N LEU A 37 6.03 1.73 2.60
CA LEU A 37 4.57 1.81 2.76
C LEU A 37 3.97 2.91 1.88
N LEU A 38 4.56 4.10 1.86
CA LEU A 38 4.05 5.23 1.08
C LEU A 38 3.99 4.89 -0.42
N PHE A 39 5.03 4.22 -0.93
CA PHE A 39 5.08 3.78 -2.32
C PHE A 39 4.00 2.75 -2.65
N PHE A 40 3.82 1.73 -1.79
CA PHE A 40 2.79 0.71 -2.00
C PHE A 40 1.38 1.29 -1.96
N VAL A 41 1.11 2.16 -0.98
CA VAL A 41 -0.20 2.82 -0.87
C VAL A 41 -0.45 3.71 -2.08
N ALA A 42 0.57 4.41 -2.60
CA ALA A 42 0.45 5.22 -3.81
C ALA A 42 0.09 4.37 -5.04
N ILE A 43 0.78 3.23 -5.24
CA ILE A 43 0.47 2.30 -6.33
C ILE A 43 -0.97 1.80 -6.22
N ILE A 44 -1.38 1.28 -5.05
CA ILE A 44 -2.73 0.75 -4.84
C ILE A 44 -3.78 1.83 -5.11
N THR A 45 -3.53 3.06 -4.67
CA THR A 45 -4.45 4.18 -4.88
C THR A 45 -4.59 4.52 -6.37
N ILE A 46 -3.47 4.56 -7.10
CA ILE A 46 -3.48 4.83 -8.55
C ILE A 46 -4.20 3.70 -9.29
N LEU A 47 -3.92 2.45 -8.98
CA LEU A 47 -4.59 1.28 -9.56
C LEU A 47 -6.10 1.35 -9.33
N ARG A 48 -6.54 1.63 -8.09
CA ARG A 48 -7.97 1.76 -7.73
C ARG A 48 -8.67 2.88 -8.49
N ILE A 49 -8.02 4.03 -8.66
CA ILE A 49 -8.60 5.18 -9.37
C ILE A 49 -8.77 4.93 -10.86
N ASN A 50 -7.94 4.06 -11.44
CA ASN A 50 -8.07 3.61 -12.82
C ASN A 50 -9.08 2.47 -12.97
N ASN A 51 -9.86 2.14 -11.93
CA ASN A 51 -10.80 1.02 -11.88
C ASN A 51 -10.17 -0.34 -12.22
N LEU A 52 -8.85 -0.47 -11.99
CA LEU A 52 -8.20 -1.78 -12.10
C LEU A 52 -8.65 -2.64 -10.93
N PHE A 53 -9.00 -3.89 -11.22
CA PHE A 53 -9.44 -4.84 -10.22
C PHE A 53 -8.30 -5.10 -9.23
N LEU A 54 -8.45 -4.55 -8.03
CA LEU A 54 -7.60 -4.85 -6.89
C LEU A 54 -8.37 -5.85 -6.04
N PRO A 55 -7.97 -7.12 -6.00
CA PRO A 55 -8.60 -8.10 -5.12
C PRO A 55 -8.56 -7.57 -3.69
N ASN A 56 -9.67 -7.72 -2.98
CA ASN A 56 -9.75 -7.32 -1.59
C ASN A 56 -8.70 -8.11 -0.80
N PRO A 57 -7.93 -7.51 0.13
CA PRO A 57 -7.01 -8.26 0.98
C PRO A 57 -7.65 -9.50 1.64
N LEU A 58 -8.93 -9.42 1.99
CA LEU A 58 -9.68 -10.55 2.52
C LEU A 58 -9.88 -11.68 1.51
N GLU A 59 -10.05 -11.36 0.22
CA GLU A 59 -10.12 -12.34 -0.86
C GLU A 59 -8.76 -13.02 -1.08
N ILE A 60 -7.66 -12.26 -0.96
CA ILE A 60 -6.30 -12.83 -1.06
C ILE A 60 -6.05 -13.79 0.10
N VAL A 61 -6.43 -13.40 1.32
CA VAL A 61 -6.33 -14.27 2.51
C VAL A 61 -7.22 -15.51 2.34
N ALA A 62 -8.46 -15.34 1.90
CA ALA A 62 -9.36 -16.46 1.63
C ALA A 62 -8.78 -17.42 0.59
N PHE A 63 -8.21 -16.91 -0.51
CA PHE A 63 -7.54 -17.71 -1.53
C PHE A 63 -6.33 -18.48 -0.97
N ALA A 64 -5.52 -17.83 -0.13
CA ALA A 64 -4.36 -18.47 0.51
C ALA A 64 -4.76 -19.55 1.52
N LEU A 65 -5.90 -19.36 2.21
CA LEU A 65 -6.41 -20.29 3.21
C LEU A 65 -7.28 -21.40 2.62
N ASP A 66 -7.84 -21.22 1.41
CA ASP A 66 -8.69 -22.21 0.73
C ASP A 66 -8.10 -23.63 0.71
N PRO A 67 -6.81 -23.86 0.37
CA PRO A 67 -6.23 -25.21 0.42
C PRO A 67 -6.19 -25.79 1.84
N LEU A 68 -6.03 -24.94 2.86
CA LEU A 68 -5.97 -25.34 4.26
C LEU A 68 -7.37 -25.66 4.78
N ILE A 69 -8.37 -24.85 4.42
CA ILE A 69 -9.78 -25.09 4.73
C ILE A 69 -10.24 -26.42 4.13
N ARG A 70 -9.91 -26.69 2.86
CA ARG A 70 -10.25 -27.97 2.19
C ARG A 70 -9.58 -29.19 2.82
N LEU A 71 -8.41 -29.01 3.46
CA LEU A 71 -7.69 -30.08 4.14
C LEU A 71 -8.31 -30.43 5.51
N PHE A 72 -8.77 -29.43 6.27
CA PHE A 72 -9.30 -29.60 7.63
C PHE A 72 -10.83 -29.74 7.71
N LEU A 73 -11.55 -29.17 6.76
CA LEU A 73 -13.00 -29.28 6.59
C LEU A 73 -13.29 -29.86 5.20
N PRO A 74 -13.01 -31.16 4.98
CA PRO A 74 -13.44 -31.84 3.77
C PRO A 74 -14.97 -31.97 3.84
N ASN A 75 -15.67 -31.08 3.14
CA ASN A 75 -17.10 -31.27 2.85
C ASN A 75 -17.27 -32.40 1.82
#